data_AF-A0A356R9Y7-F1
#
_entry.id   AF-A0A356R9Y7-F1
#
_cell.length_a   1.000
_cell.length_b   1.000
_cell.length_c   1.000
_cell.angle_alpha   90.00
_cell.angle_beta   90.00
_cell.angle_gamma   90.00
#
_symmetry.space_group_name_H-M   'P 1'
#
loop_
_entity.id
_entity.type
_entity.pdbx_description
1 polymer ?
#
loop_
_entity_poly.entity_id
_entity_poly.type
_entity_poly.pdbx_seq_one_letter_code
_entity_poly.pdbx_strand_id
1 'polypeptide(L)'
;MTTVIKQVRAKSILIMFSVVCAFALSACASDPHGRTVGTTIDDAMITSSVKSSLISDDLVDAFEIDVDTHRGNVMLSGFVETDNQIDRAVEIAKKTEGVQKVINKLEKKPKAISQSN
;
A
#
# COMPACT_ATOMS: atom_id res chain seq x y z
N MET A 1 -47.44 34.31 -18.27
CA MET A 1 -46.89 34.04 -16.92
C MET A 1 -47.35 32.65 -16.46
N THR A 2 -46.88 31.59 -17.13
CA THR A 2 -47.35 30.20 -16.87
C THR A 2 -46.27 29.13 -17.12
N THR A 3 -45.12 29.48 -17.72
CA THR A 3 -44.08 28.53 -18.14
C THR A 3 -43.11 28.12 -17.01
N VAL A 4 -42.98 28.92 -15.94
CA VAL A 4 -41.96 28.70 -14.89
C VAL A 4 -42.33 27.52 -13.95
N ILE A 5 -43.62 27.24 -13.78
CA ILE A 5 -44.12 26.25 -12.80
C ILE A 5 -43.88 24.80 -13.26
N LYS A 6 -43.82 24.54 -14.57
CA LYS A 6 -43.60 23.19 -15.13
C LYS A 6 -42.14 22.74 -15.05
N GLN A 7 -41.19 23.68 -15.10
CA GLN A 7 -39.75 23.42 -15.02
C GLN A 7 -39.28 23.07 -13.60
N VAL A 8 -39.95 23.61 -12.56
CA VAL A 8 -39.59 23.38 -11.16
C VAL A 8 -39.98 21.97 -10.68
N ARG A 9 -41.10 21.41 -11.16
CA ARG A 9 -41.51 20.03 -10.85
C ARG A 9 -40.55 18.97 -11.43
N ALA A 10 -40.00 19.21 -12.61
CA ALA A 10 -39.06 18.29 -13.25
C ALA A 10 -37.66 18.31 -12.61
N LYS A 11 -37.18 19.49 -12.18
CA LYS A 11 -35.89 19.61 -11.47
C LYS A 11 -35.96 19.10 -10.02
N SER A 12 -37.09 19.26 -9.33
CA SER A 12 -37.24 18.83 -7.93
C SER A 12 -37.26 17.30 -7.78
N ILE A 13 -37.77 16.58 -8.78
CA ILE A 13 -37.76 15.11 -8.81
C ILE A 13 -36.37 14.54 -9.11
N LEU A 14 -35.52 15.27 -9.85
CA LEU A 14 -34.14 14.85 -10.12
C LEU A 14 -33.21 15.02 -8.90
N ILE A 15 -33.46 16.03 -8.07
CA ILE A 15 -32.62 16.31 -6.88
C ILE A 15 -32.85 15.24 -5.79
N MET A 16 -34.04 14.62 -5.73
CA MET A 16 -34.35 13.58 -4.75
C MET A 16 -33.79 12.19 -5.11
N PHE A 17 -33.33 11.99 -6.35
CA PHE A 17 -32.67 10.76 -6.80
C PHE A 17 -31.15 10.78 -6.54
N SER A 18 -30.55 11.97 -6.42
CA SER A 18 -29.13 12.15 -6.08
C SER A 18 -28.83 11.92 -4.59
N VAL A 19 -29.76 12.31 -3.70
CA VAL A 19 -29.56 12.22 -2.25
C VAL A 19 -29.81 10.80 -1.70
N VAL A 20 -30.52 9.94 -2.44
CA VAL A 20 -30.79 8.54 -2.06
C VAL A 20 -29.59 7.60 -2.30
N CYS A 21 -28.60 7.98 -3.11
CA CYS A 21 -27.35 7.22 -3.23
C CYS A 21 -26.34 7.50 -2.10
N ALA A 22 -26.57 8.52 -1.27
CA ALA A 22 -25.67 8.87 -0.16
C ALA A 22 -25.93 8.08 1.14
N PHE A 23 -27.00 7.27 1.21
CA PHE A 23 -27.36 6.50 2.42
C PHE A 23 -27.21 4.97 2.28
N ALA A 24 -26.76 4.45 1.13
CA ALA A 24 -26.61 3.01 0.89
C ALA A 24 -25.16 2.52 0.86
N LEU A 25 -24.25 3.20 1.56
CA LEU A 25 -22.83 2.81 1.67
C LEU A 25 -22.46 2.23 3.05
N SER A 26 -23.43 1.85 3.88
CA SER A 26 -23.16 1.17 5.16
C SER A 26 -23.18 -0.36 5.06
N ALA A 27 -22.58 -0.91 4.00
CA ALA A 27 -22.10 -2.30 3.98
C ALA A 27 -20.58 -2.25 4.03
N CYS A 28 -20.04 -1.83 5.17
CA CYS A 28 -18.61 -1.78 5.42
C CYS A 28 -18.03 -3.20 5.39
N ALA A 29 -17.14 -3.40 4.42
CA ALA A 29 -16.04 -4.37 4.32
C ALA A 29 -15.95 -5.41 5.44
N SER A 30 -16.63 -6.54 5.24
CA SER A 30 -16.31 -7.78 5.94
C SER A 30 -15.29 -8.55 5.10
N ASP A 31 -14.00 -8.25 5.29
CA ASP A 31 -12.94 -9.11 4.77
C ASP A 31 -13.02 -10.48 5.46
N PRO A 32 -13.11 -11.61 4.73
CA PRO A 32 -13.39 -12.93 5.31
C PRO A 32 -12.28 -13.52 6.23
N HIS A 33 -11.23 -12.74 6.56
CA HIS A 33 -10.00 -13.24 7.17
C HIS A 33 -9.78 -12.85 8.64
N GLY A 34 -10.80 -12.36 9.35
CA GLY A 34 -10.68 -12.05 10.78
C GLY A 34 -9.64 -10.95 11.09
N ARG A 35 -9.38 -10.06 10.13
CA ARG A 35 -8.56 -8.86 10.32
C ARG A 35 -9.49 -7.72 10.69
N THR A 36 -9.12 -6.95 11.71
CA THR A 36 -9.85 -5.71 12.00
C THR A 36 -9.36 -4.63 11.04
N VAL A 37 -10.24 -3.70 10.66
CA VAL A 37 -9.88 -2.56 9.81
C VAL A 37 -8.67 -1.80 10.39
N GLY A 38 -8.57 -1.71 11.73
CA GLY A 38 -7.41 -1.12 12.42
C GLY A 38 -6.10 -1.80 12.06
N THR A 39 -6.01 -3.13 12.24
CA THR A 39 -4.76 -3.87 11.96
C THR A 39 -4.29 -3.80 10.51
N THR A 40 -5.20 -3.66 9.54
CA THR A 40 -4.84 -3.52 8.14
C THR A 40 -4.33 -2.11 7.83
N ILE A 41 -4.90 -1.08 8.46
CA ILE A 41 -4.42 0.29 8.36
C ILE A 41 -3.03 0.41 8.99
N ASP A 42 -2.83 -0.18 10.17
CA ASP A 42 -1.53 -0.19 10.85
C ASP A 42 -0.44 -0.82 9.98
N ASP A 43 -0.72 -1.98 9.38
CA ASP A 43 0.23 -2.67 8.48
C ASP A 43 0.52 -1.85 7.20
N ALA A 44 -0.47 -1.16 6.64
CA ALA A 44 -0.28 -0.28 5.49
C ALA A 44 0.61 0.93 5.84
N MET A 45 0.43 1.51 7.02
CA MET A 45 1.25 2.60 7.52
C MET A 45 2.70 2.15 7.77
N ILE A 46 2.91 0.97 8.34
CA ILE A 46 4.24 0.36 8.49
C ILE A 46 4.88 0.17 7.11
N THR A 47 4.15 -0.43 6.16
CA THR A 47 4.65 -0.66 4.79
C THR A 47 5.08 0.64 4.12
N SER A 48 4.25 1.68 4.19
CA SER A 48 4.55 3.01 3.66
C SER A 48 5.80 3.62 4.31
N SER A 49 5.92 3.49 5.63
CA SER A 49 7.06 4.02 6.39
C SER A 49 8.36 3.31 6.05
N VAL A 50 8.35 1.98 5.93
CA VAL A 50 9.49 1.19 5.48
C VAL A 50 9.88 1.60 4.06
N LYS A 51 8.91 1.64 3.13
CA LYS A 51 9.16 2.02 1.73
C LYS A 51 9.71 3.45 1.60
N SER A 52 9.17 4.42 2.34
CA SER A 52 9.70 5.78 2.37
C SER A 52 11.13 5.84 2.91
N SER A 53 11.43 5.04 3.94
CA SER A 53 12.77 4.99 4.53
C SER A 53 13.80 4.35 3.59
N LEU A 54 13.38 3.34 2.81
CA LEU A 54 14.20 2.76 1.75
C LEU A 54 14.44 3.75 0.61
N ILE A 55 13.41 4.49 0.17
CA ILE A 55 13.53 5.52 -0.88
C ILE A 55 14.49 6.64 -0.48
N SER A 56 14.57 6.94 0.82
CA SER A 56 15.46 7.98 1.36
C SER A 56 16.91 7.52 1.47
N ASP A 57 17.21 6.26 1.17
CA ASP A 57 18.54 5.68 1.30
C ASP A 57 19.22 5.54 -0.07
N ASP A 58 20.34 6.24 -0.26
CA ASP A 58 21.06 6.25 -1.53
C ASP A 58 21.75 4.91 -1.86
N LEU A 59 21.90 4.01 -0.89
CA LEU A 59 22.57 2.73 -1.11
C LEU A 59 21.65 1.72 -1.79
N VAL A 60 20.34 1.79 -1.53
CA VAL A 60 19.37 0.74 -1.85
C VAL A 60 18.39 1.22 -2.90
N ASP A 61 18.19 0.46 -3.98
CA ASP A 61 17.14 0.76 -4.95
C ASP A 61 15.78 0.28 -4.42
N ALA A 62 15.04 1.20 -3.80
CA ALA A 62 13.72 0.93 -3.25
C ALA A 62 12.67 0.57 -4.31
N PHE A 63 12.91 0.85 -5.60
CA PHE A 63 11.95 0.51 -6.66
C PHE A 63 12.01 -0.96 -7.06
N GLU A 64 13.13 -1.63 -6.81
CA GLU A 64 13.31 -3.06 -7.08
C GLU A 64 13.03 -3.94 -5.85
N ILE A 65 12.68 -3.32 -4.73
CA ILE A 65 12.34 -3.97 -3.47
C ILE A 65 10.85 -3.82 -3.18
N ASP A 66 10.17 -4.94 -3.13
CA ASP A 66 8.81 -5.06 -2.64
C ASP A 66 8.79 -5.25 -1.13
N VAL A 67 7.86 -4.55 -0.50
CA VAL A 67 7.64 -4.56 0.95
C VAL A 67 6.19 -4.97 1.20
N ASP A 68 6.01 -6.08 1.90
CA ASP A 68 4.70 -6.55 2.35
C ASP A 68 4.71 -6.65 3.89
N THR A 69 3.66 -6.17 4.54
CA THR A 69 3.55 -6.23 6.01
C THR A 69 2.29 -6.97 6.42
N HIS A 70 2.45 -7.95 7.31
CA HIS A 70 1.34 -8.67 7.91
C HIS A 70 1.49 -8.79 9.42
N ARG A 71 0.60 -8.13 10.16
CA ARG A 71 0.59 -8.10 11.63
C ARG A 71 1.95 -7.71 12.20
N GLY A 72 2.55 -6.64 11.65
CA GLY A 72 3.90 -6.17 12.02
C GLY A 72 5.07 -7.04 11.55
N ASN A 73 4.83 -8.12 10.79
CA ASN A 73 5.90 -8.87 10.13
C ASN A 73 6.13 -8.29 8.74
N VAL A 74 7.30 -7.70 8.52
CA VAL A 74 7.69 -7.11 7.24
C VAL A 74 8.46 -8.15 6.43
N MET A 75 8.02 -8.41 5.21
CA MET A 75 8.72 -9.22 4.24
C MET A 75 9.31 -8.31 3.17
N LEU A 76 10.63 -8.41 2.99
CA LEU A 76 11.36 -7.75 1.91
C LEU A 76 11.63 -8.77 0.82
N SER A 77 11.23 -8.47 -0.41
CA SER A 77 11.44 -9.33 -1.58
C SER A 77 11.86 -8.49 -2.78
N GLY A 78 12.52 -9.11 -3.75
CA GLY A 78 12.98 -8.42 -4.95
C GLY A 78 14.47 -8.65 -5.19
N PHE A 79 15.07 -7.77 -5.98
CA PHE A 79 16.45 -7.93 -6.43
C PHE A 79 17.34 -6.77 -5.96
N VAL A 80 18.58 -7.10 -5.63
CA VAL A 80 19.62 -6.14 -5.25
C VAL A 80 20.92 -6.42 -5.99
N GLU A 81 21.82 -5.45 -6.07
CA GLU A 81 23.10 -5.60 -6.76
C GLU A 81 24.20 -6.18 -5.85
N THR A 82 24.13 -5.89 -4.55
CA THR A 82 25.18 -6.27 -3.59
C THR A 82 24.62 -6.81 -2.27
N ASP A 83 25.41 -7.60 -1.54
CA ASP A 83 25.03 -8.08 -0.21
C ASP A 83 24.88 -6.92 0.81
N ASN A 84 25.69 -5.86 0.65
CA ASN A 84 25.59 -4.66 1.50
C ASN A 84 24.21 -3.98 1.40
N GLN A 85 23.59 -3.99 0.21
CA GLN A 85 22.24 -3.48 0.01
C GLN A 85 21.19 -4.31 0.75
N ILE A 86 21.37 -5.63 0.82
CA ILE A 86 20.50 -6.53 1.58
C ILE A 86 20.56 -6.16 3.06
N ASP A 87 21.77 -6.07 3.62
CA ASP A 87 21.96 -5.76 5.04
C ASP A 87 21.39 -4.39 5.38
N ARG A 88 21.61 -3.38 4.52
CA ARG A 88 21.07 -2.04 4.69
C ARG A 88 19.54 -2.01 4.63
N ALA A 89 18.93 -2.68 3.66
CA ALA A 89 17.47 -2.76 3.54
C ALA A 89 16.83 -3.41 4.79
N VAL A 90 17.45 -4.49 5.29
CA VAL A 90 17.02 -5.16 6.52
C VAL A 90 17.17 -4.26 7.73
N GLU A 91 18.26 -3.50 7.84
CA GLU A 91 18.49 -2.54 8.92
C GLU A 91 17.43 -1.44 8.93
N ILE A 92 17.14 -0.85 7.77
CA ILE A 92 16.12 0.19 7.61
C ILE A 92 14.75 -0.35 8.03
N ALA A 93 14.36 -1.52 7.53
CA ALA A 93 13.09 -2.14 7.87
C ALA A 93 12.96 -2.42 9.38
N LYS A 94 14.04 -2.82 10.05
CA LYS A 94 14.05 -3.05 11.51
C LYS A 94 13.93 -1.78 12.33
N LYS A 95 14.38 -0.64 11.80
CA LYS A 95 14.31 0.66 12.48
C LYS A 95 12.92 1.30 12.42
N THR A 96 12.08 0.86 11.49
CA THR A 96 10.71 1.38 11.37
C THR A 96 9.87 0.97 12.58
N GLU A 97 9.12 1.94 13.11
CA GLU A 97 8.23 1.74 14.25
C GLU A 97 7.11 0.72 13.91
N GLY A 98 6.75 -0.12 14.87
CA GLY A 98 5.71 -1.15 14.71
C GLY A 98 6.18 -2.45 14.05
N VAL A 99 7.43 -2.52 13.58
CA VAL A 99 8.00 -3.76 13.02
C VAL A 99 8.36 -4.73 14.14
N GLN A 100 7.76 -5.92 14.11
CA GLN A 100 8.02 -7.01 15.06
C GLN A 100 9.06 -7.98 14.53
N LYS A 101 9.05 -8.24 13.22
CA LYS A 101 9.97 -9.16 12.57
C LYS A 101 10.21 -8.75 11.13
N VAL A 102 11.45 -8.95 10.66
CA VAL A 102 11.82 -8.78 9.25
C VAL A 102 12.16 -10.14 8.66
N ILE A 103 11.51 -10.47 7.55
CA ILE A 103 11.76 -11.66 6.74
C ILE A 103 12.47 -11.19 5.48
N ASN A 104 13.73 -11.59 5.34
CA ASN A 104 14.54 -11.25 4.17
C ASN A 104 14.37 -12.33 3.08
N LYS A 105 13.85 -11.94 1.93
CA LYS A 105 13.79 -12.73 0.70
C LYS A 105 14.37 -11.95 -0.50
N LEU A 106 15.32 -11.05 -0.24
CA LEU A 106 16.03 -10.34 -1.28
C LEU A 106 17.03 -11.28 -1.96
N GLU A 107 17.08 -11.21 -3.28
CA GLU A 107 18.00 -11.98 -4.10
C GLU A 107 19.00 -11.06 -4.79
N LYS A 108 20.23 -11.52 -4.96
CA LYS A 108 21.19 -10.78 -5.79
C LYS A 108 20.85 -10.96 -7.25
N LYS A 109 20.86 -9.86 -8.01
CA LYS A 109 20.75 -9.89 -9.45
C LYS A 109 21.82 -10.84 -10.01
N PRO A 110 21.45 -11.75 -10.92
CA PRO A 110 22.44 -12.54 -11.62
C PRO A 110 23.33 -11.57 -12.42
N LYS A 111 24.59 -11.45 -12.01
CA LYS A 111 25.61 -10.75 -12.80
C LYS A 111 25.67 -11.47 -14.13
N ALA A 112 25.29 -10.81 -15.23
CA ALA A 112 25.39 -11.38 -16.57
C ALA A 112 26.82 -11.89 -16.74
N ILE A 113 26.96 -13.21 -16.71
CA ILE A 113 28.24 -13.86 -16.89
C ILE A 113 28.57 -13.58 -18.35
N SER A 114 29.55 -12.71 -18.59
CA SER A 114 30.40 -12.84 -19.76
C SER A 114 31.00 -14.24 -19.67
N GLN A 115 30.26 -15.20 -20.22
CA GLN A 115 30.82 -16.50 -20.58
C GLN A 115 31.73 -16.22 -21.77
N SER A 116 32.92 -15.71 -21.44
CA SER A 116 34.11 -15.85 -22.25
C SER A 116 34.50 -17.32 -22.20
N ASN A 117 34.12 -18.07 -23.23
CA ASN A 117 34.91 -19.20 -23.68
C ASN A 117 34.85 -19.28 -25.20
#